data_AF-A0A963MY71-F1
#
_entry.id   AF-A0A963MY71-F1
#
_cell.length_a   1.000
_cell.length_b   1.000
_cell.length_c   1.000
_cell.angle_alpha   90.00
_cell.angle_beta   90.00
_cell.angle_gamma   90.00
#
_symmetry.space_group_name_H-M   'P 1'
#
loop_
_entity.id
_entity.type
_entity.pdbx_description
1 polymer ?
#
loop_
_entity_poly.entity_id
_entity_poly.type
_entity_poly.pdbx_seq_one_letter_code
_entity_poly.pdbx_strand_id
1 'polypeptide(L)'
;MGIGGVQAAQQTLNSTAFDITYDDALVGLFGTPTLLGNSLFFAPSGSPGFTAQTGAGIDVTNSTFAFTITANPGFALDSFSLTEEGDYFFFGDTAGVDVSGQLRVKPLTSGSSTLTANVADTSFVANAALDFQTHDWQTGAFIATAPMAVGQVSIQNILAAYAAGDLAYSFIEKKNVELTIGVSAVPEPETYALMLAGVGMVGFAARRRLQSVG
;
A
#
# COMPACT_ATOMS: atom_id res chain seq x y z
N MET A 1 -37.38 -4.27 -22.10
CA MET A 1 -36.76 -3.32 -21.15
C MET A 1 -35.39 -3.89 -20.81
N GLY A 2 -34.35 -3.44 -21.51
CA GLY A 2 -33.00 -3.99 -21.35
C GLY A 2 -32.39 -3.49 -20.05
N ILE A 3 -32.11 -4.40 -19.13
CA ILE A 3 -31.25 -4.12 -17.98
C ILE A 3 -29.81 -4.03 -18.49
N GLY A 4 -29.41 -2.83 -18.91
CA GLY A 4 -28.00 -2.52 -19.13
C GLY A 4 -27.30 -2.60 -17.79
N GLY A 5 -26.62 -3.71 -17.52
CA GLY A 5 -25.70 -3.80 -16.39
C GLY A 5 -24.68 -2.69 -16.55
N VAL A 6 -24.64 -1.75 -15.61
CA VAL A 6 -23.56 -0.78 -15.52
C VAL A 6 -22.30 -1.61 -15.25
N GLN A 7 -21.44 -1.76 -16.26
CA GLN A 7 -20.10 -2.28 -16.03
C GLN A 7 -19.36 -1.28 -15.13
N ALA A 8 -18.66 -1.81 -14.12
CA ALA A 8 -17.80 -1.01 -13.27
C ALA A 8 -16.79 -0.20 -14.10
N ALA A 9 -16.50 1.03 -13.67
CA ALA A 9 -15.57 1.90 -14.38
C ALA A 9 -14.16 1.70 -13.82
N GLN A 10 -13.23 1.33 -14.69
CA GLN A 10 -11.82 1.41 -14.31
C GLN A 10 -11.42 2.88 -14.16
N GLN A 11 -10.85 3.20 -13.01
CA GLN A 11 -10.24 4.49 -12.73
C GLN A 11 -8.73 4.37 -12.86
N THR A 12 -8.09 5.39 -13.41
CA THR A 12 -6.62 5.46 -13.51
C THR A 12 -6.10 6.72 -12.85
N LEU A 13 -5.15 6.56 -11.93
CA LEU A 13 -4.39 7.63 -11.30
C LEU A 13 -2.99 7.64 -11.91
N ASN A 14 -2.60 8.76 -12.50
CA ASN A 14 -1.32 8.89 -13.19
C ASN A 14 -0.31 9.64 -12.31
N SER A 15 0.95 9.24 -12.39
CA SER A 15 2.09 9.98 -11.82
C SER A 15 3.23 10.09 -12.83
N THR A 16 4.35 10.67 -12.43
CA THR A 16 5.55 10.69 -13.26
C THR A 16 6.14 9.28 -13.44
N ALA A 17 6.20 8.47 -12.37
CA ALA A 17 6.96 7.22 -12.35
C ALA A 17 6.12 5.98 -12.62
N PHE A 18 4.80 6.03 -12.39
CA PHE A 18 3.88 4.91 -12.57
C PHE A 18 2.43 5.37 -12.68
N ASP A 19 1.58 4.48 -13.18
CA ASP A 19 0.13 4.63 -13.19
C ASP A 19 -0.52 3.52 -12.35
N ILE A 20 -1.61 3.85 -11.68
CA ILE A 20 -2.44 2.94 -10.88
C ILE A 20 -3.81 2.82 -11.51
N THR A 21 -4.28 1.60 -11.76
CA THR A 21 -5.62 1.31 -12.26
C THR A 21 -6.39 0.45 -11.26
N TYR A 22 -7.61 0.86 -10.90
CA TYR A 22 -8.49 0.14 -9.97
C TYR A 22 -9.95 0.19 -10.42
N ASP A 23 -10.77 -0.69 -9.85
CA ASP A 23 -12.21 -0.74 -10.05
C ASP A 23 -12.90 0.09 -8.96
N ASP A 24 -13.61 1.15 -9.35
CA ASP A 24 -14.25 2.07 -8.39
C ASP A 24 -15.43 1.46 -7.62
N ALA A 25 -16.01 0.38 -8.12
CA ALA A 25 -17.04 -0.37 -7.41
C ALA A 25 -16.45 -1.27 -6.30
N LEU A 26 -15.13 -1.47 -6.29
CA LEU A 26 -14.43 -2.38 -5.37
C LEU A 26 -13.51 -1.66 -4.37
N VAL A 27 -13.71 -0.37 -4.13
CA VAL A 27 -12.90 0.39 -3.16
C VAL A 27 -13.18 0.03 -1.69
N GLY A 28 -14.36 -0.54 -1.42
CA GLY A 28 -14.76 -0.96 -0.08
C GLY A 28 -14.70 0.16 0.96
N LEU A 29 -14.34 -0.19 2.19
CA LEU A 29 -14.25 0.76 3.32
C LEU A 29 -13.02 1.67 3.27
N PHE A 30 -12.09 1.45 2.33
CA PHE A 30 -10.96 2.37 2.12
C PHE A 30 -11.41 3.70 1.51
N GLY A 31 -12.54 3.68 0.78
CA GLY A 31 -12.99 4.83 0.01
C GLY A 31 -12.10 5.12 -1.19
N THR A 32 -12.36 6.26 -1.85
CA THR A 32 -11.64 6.65 -3.06
C THR A 32 -10.21 7.08 -2.72
N PRO A 33 -9.18 6.46 -3.33
CA PRO A 33 -7.79 6.86 -3.08
C PRO A 33 -7.42 8.18 -3.75
N THR A 34 -6.40 8.85 -3.21
CA THR A 34 -5.73 10.00 -3.83
C THR A 34 -4.25 9.69 -4.04
N LEU A 35 -3.73 9.90 -5.24
CA LEU A 35 -2.30 9.73 -5.55
C LEU A 35 -1.58 11.08 -5.52
N LEU A 36 -0.52 11.18 -4.72
CA LEU A 36 0.35 12.36 -4.67
C LEU A 36 1.82 11.91 -4.71
N GLY A 37 2.53 12.31 -5.78
CA GLY A 37 3.89 11.83 -6.01
C GLY A 37 3.90 10.30 -6.15
N ASN A 38 4.58 9.64 -5.21
CA ASN A 38 4.68 8.18 -5.15
C ASN A 38 3.82 7.56 -4.03
N SER A 39 3.00 8.34 -3.34
CA SER A 39 2.19 7.89 -2.22
C SER A 39 0.71 7.86 -2.59
N LEU A 40 0.07 6.72 -2.35
CA LEU A 40 -1.36 6.52 -2.45
C LEU A 40 -1.98 6.68 -1.07
N PHE A 41 -2.87 7.64 -0.91
CA PHE A 41 -3.53 7.98 0.34
C PHE A 41 -4.99 7.53 0.33
N PHE A 42 -5.44 7.02 1.47
CA PHE A 42 -6.84 6.76 1.77
C PHE A 42 -7.20 7.47 3.07
N ALA A 43 -8.41 8.01 3.11
CA ALA A 43 -9.00 8.58 4.32
C ALA A 43 -10.31 7.86 4.63
N PRO A 44 -10.25 6.60 5.13
CA PRO A 44 -11.43 5.88 5.59
C PRO A 44 -12.15 6.75 6.62
N SER A 45 -13.30 7.30 6.24
CA SER A 45 -14.07 8.22 7.07
C SER A 45 -15.56 7.98 6.85
N GLY A 46 -16.37 8.31 7.85
CA GLY A 46 -17.82 8.08 7.82
C GLY A 46 -18.35 7.46 9.12
N SER A 47 -19.66 7.22 9.17
CA SER A 47 -20.32 6.58 10.30
C SER A 47 -21.27 5.46 9.83
N PRO A 48 -20.97 4.18 10.13
CA PRO A 48 -19.71 3.66 10.69
C PRO A 48 -18.66 3.55 9.57
N GLY A 49 -17.52 4.22 9.71
CA GLY A 49 -16.40 4.10 8.78
C GLY A 49 -15.73 2.72 8.86
N PHE A 50 -14.43 2.65 8.59
CA PHE A 50 -13.67 1.41 8.83
C PHE A 50 -13.44 1.26 10.34
N THR A 51 -14.45 0.70 11.03
CA THR A 51 -14.55 0.67 12.49
C THR A 51 -15.08 -0.68 12.97
N ALA A 52 -14.60 -1.17 14.11
CA ALA A 52 -15.21 -2.26 14.87
C ALA A 52 -15.47 -1.79 16.31
N GLN A 53 -16.62 -2.13 16.87
CA GLN A 53 -16.96 -1.76 18.24
C GLN A 53 -17.94 -2.73 18.89
N THR A 54 -17.76 -2.98 20.18
CA THR A 54 -18.69 -3.84 20.92
C THR A 54 -18.62 -3.61 22.43
N GLY A 55 -19.78 -3.76 23.10
CA GLY A 55 -19.87 -3.93 24.55
C GLY A 55 -20.01 -5.39 24.99
N ALA A 56 -20.19 -6.33 24.05
CA ALA A 56 -20.31 -7.76 24.34
C ALA A 56 -20.02 -8.63 23.11
N GLY A 57 -19.28 -9.71 23.29
CA GLY A 57 -18.89 -10.61 22.19
C GLY A 57 -17.76 -10.02 21.36
N ILE A 58 -17.78 -10.27 20.06
CA ILE A 58 -16.74 -9.83 19.11
C ILE A 58 -17.45 -9.15 17.94
N ASP A 59 -16.96 -7.96 17.56
CA ASP A 59 -17.28 -7.29 16.31
C ASP A 59 -16.04 -7.28 15.41
N VAL A 60 -16.23 -7.58 14.13
CA VAL A 60 -15.12 -7.68 13.15
C VAL A 60 -15.51 -6.95 11.88
N THR A 61 -14.69 -5.98 11.51
CA THR A 61 -14.82 -5.24 10.25
C THR A 61 -13.60 -5.51 9.39
N ASN A 62 -13.81 -5.85 8.13
CA ASN A 62 -12.71 -6.09 7.20
C ASN A 62 -13.00 -5.47 5.83
N SER A 63 -11.94 -5.11 5.12
CA SER A 63 -12.01 -4.60 3.77
C SER A 63 -10.71 -4.93 3.05
N THR A 64 -10.76 -4.98 1.72
CA THR A 64 -9.57 -5.13 0.88
C THR A 64 -9.66 -4.16 -0.27
N PHE A 65 -8.59 -3.40 -0.48
CA PHE A 65 -8.40 -2.59 -1.68
C PHE A 65 -7.36 -3.25 -2.58
N ALA A 66 -7.65 -3.37 -3.88
CA ALA A 66 -6.74 -3.98 -4.84
C ALA A 66 -6.66 -3.15 -6.12
N PHE A 67 -5.47 -3.08 -6.70
CA PHE A 67 -5.20 -2.32 -7.91
C PHE A 67 -4.07 -2.95 -8.72
N THR A 68 -4.01 -2.57 -10.00
CA THR A 68 -2.84 -2.83 -10.86
C THR A 68 -1.97 -1.59 -10.89
N ILE A 69 -0.67 -1.76 -10.77
CA ILE A 69 0.33 -0.70 -10.90
C ILE A 69 1.25 -1.01 -12.07
N THR A 70 1.54 0.02 -12.87
CA THR A 70 2.42 -0.08 -14.05
C THR A 70 3.45 1.03 -13.98
N ALA A 71 4.74 0.70 -13.98
CA ALA A 71 5.82 1.66 -14.10
C ALA A 71 5.79 2.34 -15.47
N ASN A 72 6.02 3.64 -15.48
CA ASN A 72 6.17 4.42 -16.70
C ASN A 72 7.55 4.12 -17.35
N PRO A 73 7.70 4.36 -18.65
CA PRO A 73 9.00 4.18 -19.33
C PRO A 73 10.13 4.91 -18.59
N GLY A 74 11.28 4.23 -18.46
CA GLY A 74 12.42 4.76 -17.71
C GLY A 74 12.35 4.56 -16.20
N PHE A 75 11.31 3.90 -15.67
CA PHE A 75 11.17 3.56 -14.25
C PHE A 75 10.90 2.07 -14.04
N ALA A 76 11.20 1.60 -12.82
CA ALA A 76 10.78 0.32 -12.30
C ALA A 76 10.29 0.48 -10.87
N LEU A 77 9.35 -0.38 -10.46
CA LEU A 77 8.87 -0.49 -9.09
C LEU A 77 9.80 -1.42 -8.31
N ASP A 78 10.24 -1.04 -7.12
CA ASP A 78 11.17 -1.82 -6.32
C ASP A 78 10.74 -2.04 -4.87
N SER A 79 9.82 -1.25 -4.33
CA SER A 79 9.30 -1.48 -2.96
C SER A 79 7.91 -0.88 -2.72
N PHE A 80 7.27 -1.36 -1.65
CA PHE A 80 5.95 -0.94 -1.20
C PHE A 80 5.99 -0.82 0.32
N SER A 81 5.80 0.40 0.83
CA SER A 81 5.77 0.71 2.25
C SER A 81 4.38 1.19 2.63
N LEU A 82 3.69 0.41 3.46
CA LEU A 82 2.35 0.69 3.95
C LEU A 82 2.44 1.20 5.39
N THR A 83 1.76 2.31 5.66
CA THR A 83 1.50 2.84 7.00
C THR A 83 0.00 2.98 7.18
N GLU A 84 -0.50 2.55 8.32
CA GLU A 84 -1.91 2.64 8.69
C GLU A 84 -2.04 3.20 10.10
N GLU A 85 -3.04 4.06 10.27
CA GLU A 85 -3.25 4.80 11.50
C GLU A 85 -4.73 4.89 11.83
N GLY A 86 -5.01 5.02 13.12
CA GLY A 86 -6.34 5.34 13.61
C GLY A 86 -6.37 5.45 15.12
N ASP A 87 -7.57 5.33 15.66
CA ASP A 87 -7.81 5.47 17.09
C ASP A 87 -8.41 4.19 17.66
N TYR A 88 -8.17 3.98 18.94
CA TYR A 88 -8.84 2.94 19.69
C TYR A 88 -9.12 3.38 21.12
N PHE A 89 -10.06 2.72 21.77
CA PHE A 89 -10.15 2.64 23.21
C PHE A 89 -10.77 1.32 23.61
N PHE A 90 -10.45 0.83 24.80
CA PHE A 90 -11.21 -0.23 25.43
C PHE A 90 -11.05 -0.15 26.94
N PHE A 91 -12.06 -0.60 27.67
CA PHE A 91 -12.02 -0.67 29.12
C PHE A 91 -12.75 -1.90 29.65
N GLY A 92 -12.43 -2.26 30.89
CA GLY A 92 -12.86 -3.50 31.53
C GLY A 92 -11.81 -4.61 31.33
N ASP A 93 -11.71 -5.50 32.32
CA ASP A 93 -10.63 -6.51 32.39
C ASP A 93 -10.74 -7.63 31.34
N THR A 94 -11.80 -7.61 30.54
CA THR A 94 -12.17 -8.64 29.56
C THR A 94 -12.49 -8.04 28.19
N ALA A 95 -11.97 -6.84 27.91
CA ALA A 95 -12.12 -6.11 26.67
C ALA A 95 -10.78 -5.97 25.95
N GLY A 96 -10.84 -5.73 24.64
CA GLY A 96 -9.67 -5.45 23.83
C GLY A 96 -10.00 -5.18 22.36
N VAL A 97 -8.97 -4.81 21.62
CA VAL A 97 -9.02 -4.54 20.19
C VAL A 97 -7.87 -5.25 19.47
N ASP A 98 -8.00 -5.43 18.17
CA ASP A 98 -6.96 -5.95 17.29
C ASP A 98 -6.99 -5.24 15.94
N VAL A 99 -5.81 -4.99 15.37
CA VAL A 99 -5.61 -4.61 13.98
C VAL A 99 -4.75 -5.66 13.32
N SER A 100 -5.25 -6.23 12.23
CA SER A 100 -4.52 -7.21 11.44
C SER A 100 -4.77 -7.04 9.95
N GLY A 101 -3.97 -7.69 9.12
CA GLY A 101 -4.09 -7.56 7.68
C GLY A 101 -2.86 -8.02 6.93
N GLN A 102 -2.87 -7.78 5.63
CA GLN A 102 -1.75 -8.10 4.75
C GLN A 102 -1.62 -7.09 3.62
N LEU A 103 -0.39 -6.62 3.41
CA LEU A 103 0.04 -6.08 2.13
C LEU A 103 0.47 -7.25 1.25
N ARG A 104 -0.01 -7.30 0.01
CA ARG A 104 0.44 -8.28 -0.98
C ARG A 104 0.81 -7.61 -2.28
N VAL A 105 1.87 -8.11 -2.90
CA VAL A 105 2.37 -7.63 -4.18
C VAL A 105 2.64 -8.84 -5.06
N LYS A 106 2.04 -8.89 -6.24
CA LYS A 106 2.24 -9.93 -7.23
C LYS A 106 2.76 -9.31 -8.52
N PRO A 107 4.07 -9.42 -8.80
CA PRO A 107 4.59 -9.03 -10.11
C PRO A 107 3.87 -9.79 -11.23
N LEU A 108 3.41 -9.08 -12.27
CA LEU A 108 2.74 -9.69 -13.41
C LEU A 108 3.75 -10.11 -14.49
N THR A 109 4.70 -10.94 -14.06
CA THR A 109 5.69 -11.59 -14.92
C THR A 109 5.57 -13.11 -14.76
N SER A 110 5.87 -13.84 -15.83
CA SER A 110 5.74 -15.30 -15.84
C SER A 110 6.62 -15.93 -14.77
N GLY A 111 6.03 -16.81 -13.95
CA GLY A 111 6.75 -17.54 -12.89
C GLY A 111 6.97 -16.76 -11.58
N SER A 112 6.54 -15.50 -11.48
CA SER A 112 6.64 -14.73 -10.23
C SER A 112 5.70 -15.29 -9.14
N SER A 113 6.07 -15.18 -7.87
CA SER A 113 5.23 -15.51 -6.70
C SER A 113 4.60 -14.25 -6.09
N THR A 114 3.58 -14.43 -5.25
CA THR A 114 3.03 -13.31 -4.47
C THR A 114 3.92 -13.07 -3.26
N LEU A 115 4.36 -11.83 -3.09
CA LEU A 115 5.04 -11.34 -1.90
C LEU A 115 3.98 -10.89 -0.89
N THR A 116 4.22 -11.10 0.39
CA THR A 116 3.26 -10.78 1.45
C THR A 116 3.98 -10.25 2.68
N ALA A 117 3.45 -9.19 3.26
CA ALA A 117 3.85 -8.66 4.55
C ALA A 117 2.60 -8.49 5.41
N ASN A 118 2.67 -8.87 6.68
CA ASN A 118 1.54 -8.74 7.59
C ASN A 118 1.46 -7.32 8.14
N VAL A 119 0.23 -6.85 8.33
CA VAL A 119 -0.09 -5.68 9.14
C VAL A 119 -0.54 -6.21 10.50
N ALA A 120 0.04 -5.71 11.59
CA ALA A 120 -0.36 -6.05 12.95
C ALA A 120 0.15 -5.00 13.94
N ASP A 121 -0.65 -4.66 14.94
CA ASP A 121 -0.18 -3.97 16.15
C ASP A 121 -0.52 -4.82 17.37
N THR A 122 0.40 -4.85 18.33
CA THR A 122 0.25 -5.60 19.59
C THR A 122 0.37 -4.69 20.81
N SER A 123 0.42 -3.38 20.61
CA SER A 123 0.77 -2.38 21.63
C SER A 123 -0.47 -1.76 22.31
N PHE A 124 -1.64 -2.40 22.18
CA PHE A 124 -2.90 -1.89 22.72
C PHE A 124 -2.95 -1.97 24.25
N VAL A 125 -3.38 -0.88 24.89
CA VAL A 125 -3.47 -0.77 26.35
C VAL A 125 -4.90 -0.38 26.78
N ALA A 126 -5.38 -1.01 27.84
CA ALA A 126 -6.71 -0.73 28.38
C ALA A 126 -6.77 0.63 29.09
N ASN A 127 -7.90 1.31 28.96
CA ASN A 127 -8.27 2.45 29.76
C ASN A 127 -8.80 2.03 31.15
N ALA A 128 -8.95 3.02 32.03
CA ALA A 128 -9.77 2.85 33.22
C ALA A 128 -11.24 2.56 32.85
N ALA A 129 -11.97 1.93 33.76
CA ALA A 129 -13.39 1.61 33.53
C ALA A 129 -14.20 2.87 33.19
N LEU A 130 -15.00 2.79 32.12
CA LEU A 130 -15.82 3.90 31.58
C LEU A 130 -15.03 5.13 31.13
N ASP A 131 -13.73 5.00 30.87
CA ASP A 131 -12.91 6.03 30.25
C ASP A 131 -12.86 5.80 28.72
N PHE A 132 -13.47 6.74 27.98
CA PHE A 132 -13.62 6.72 26.53
C PHE A 132 -12.54 7.55 25.82
N GLN A 133 -11.48 7.99 26.52
CA GLN A 133 -10.36 8.66 25.89
C GLN A 133 -9.73 7.74 24.83
N THR A 134 -9.61 8.22 23.59
CA THR A 134 -8.94 7.47 22.53
C THR A 134 -7.42 7.55 22.65
N HIS A 135 -6.77 6.49 22.18
CA HIS A 135 -5.34 6.43 21.92
C HIS A 135 -5.12 6.21 20.43
N ASP A 136 -4.04 6.79 19.92
CA ASP A 136 -3.60 6.54 18.56
C ASP A 136 -2.99 5.14 18.47
N TRP A 137 -3.24 4.47 17.35
CA TRP A 137 -2.49 3.29 16.93
C TRP A 137 -1.85 3.53 15.56
N GLN A 138 -0.70 2.92 15.33
CA GLN A 138 -0.01 2.97 14.05
C GLN A 138 0.70 1.64 13.78
N THR A 139 0.49 1.09 12.59
CA THR A 139 1.19 -0.11 12.13
C THR A 139 1.56 0.03 10.66
N GLY A 140 2.38 -0.89 10.16
CA GLY A 140 2.83 -0.85 8.79
C GLY A 140 3.31 -2.21 8.29
N ALA A 141 3.47 -2.29 6.97
CA ALA A 141 3.99 -3.46 6.29
C ALA A 141 4.94 -3.01 5.18
N PHE A 142 6.02 -3.76 4.97
CA PHE A 142 7.02 -3.44 3.96
C PHE A 142 7.32 -4.63 3.06
N ILE A 143 7.30 -4.40 1.75
CA ILE A 143 7.71 -5.38 0.74
C ILE A 143 8.79 -4.74 -0.14
N ALA A 144 9.96 -5.36 -0.19
CA ALA A 144 10.93 -5.14 -1.25
C ALA A 144 10.68 -6.12 -2.40
N THR A 145 10.95 -5.68 -3.62
CA THR A 145 10.80 -6.46 -4.85
C THR A 145 12.07 -6.34 -5.70
N ALA A 146 12.32 -7.32 -6.56
CA ALA A 146 13.22 -7.05 -7.68
C ALA A 146 12.54 -6.03 -8.62
N PRO A 147 13.29 -5.13 -9.28
CA PRO A 147 12.72 -4.12 -10.17
C PRO A 147 11.72 -4.73 -11.16
N MET A 148 10.48 -4.23 -11.15
CA MET A 148 9.40 -4.73 -12.00
C MET A 148 8.66 -3.61 -12.71
N ALA A 149 8.10 -3.93 -13.88
CA ALA A 149 7.34 -2.99 -14.69
C ALA A 149 5.84 -2.98 -14.35
N VAL A 150 5.28 -4.11 -13.89
CA VAL A 150 3.84 -4.23 -13.64
C VAL A 150 3.57 -5.23 -12.52
N GLY A 151 2.58 -4.92 -11.67
CA GLY A 151 2.17 -5.79 -10.58
C GLY A 151 0.72 -5.57 -10.15
N GLN A 152 0.13 -6.59 -9.52
CA GLN A 152 -1.08 -6.44 -8.72
C GLN A 152 -0.69 -6.20 -7.26
N VAL A 153 -1.36 -5.24 -6.63
CA VAL A 153 -1.16 -4.89 -5.22
C VAL A 153 -2.51 -5.00 -4.51
N SER A 154 -2.51 -5.55 -3.30
CA SER A 154 -3.69 -5.55 -2.45
C SER A 154 -3.33 -5.19 -1.01
N ILE A 155 -4.16 -4.35 -0.40
CA ILE A 155 -4.13 -4.01 1.03
C ILE A 155 -5.36 -4.63 1.66
N GLN A 156 -5.18 -5.66 2.48
CA GLN A 156 -6.22 -6.27 3.28
C GLN A 156 -6.10 -5.78 4.72
N ASN A 157 -7.23 -5.39 5.31
CA ASN A 157 -7.29 -5.11 6.74
C ASN A 157 -8.49 -5.72 7.42
N ILE A 158 -8.29 -6.01 8.70
CA ILE A 158 -9.24 -6.54 9.65
C ILE A 158 -9.07 -5.71 10.92
N LEU A 159 -10.16 -5.12 11.39
CA LEU A 159 -10.27 -4.55 12.73
C LEU A 159 -11.19 -5.45 13.53
N ALA A 160 -10.79 -5.77 14.76
CA ALA A 160 -11.66 -6.48 15.69
C ALA A 160 -11.75 -5.73 17.01
N ALA A 161 -12.95 -5.71 17.57
CA ALA A 161 -13.22 -5.27 18.93
C ALA A 161 -13.88 -6.41 19.67
N TYR A 162 -13.46 -6.69 20.90
CA TYR A 162 -14.07 -7.73 21.72
C TYR A 162 -14.27 -7.27 23.16
N ALA A 163 -15.32 -7.78 23.79
CA ALA A 163 -15.67 -7.48 25.18
C ALA A 163 -16.41 -8.68 25.81
N ALA A 164 -16.02 -9.09 27.01
CA ALA A 164 -16.63 -10.22 27.70
C ALA A 164 -16.82 -9.93 29.20
N GLY A 165 -17.67 -8.97 29.57
CA GLY A 165 -17.90 -8.65 30.98
C GLY A 165 -18.93 -7.56 31.21
N ASP A 166 -19.37 -7.43 32.46
CA ASP A 166 -20.21 -6.31 32.87
C ASP A 166 -19.39 -5.02 32.85
N LEU A 167 -19.93 -3.98 32.20
CA LEU A 167 -19.27 -2.68 32.01
C LEU A 167 -17.95 -2.74 31.22
N ALA A 168 -17.91 -3.58 30.17
CA ALA A 168 -16.84 -3.61 29.18
C ALA A 168 -17.26 -2.91 27.87
N TYR A 169 -16.33 -2.25 27.19
CA TYR A 169 -16.54 -1.73 25.84
C TYR A 169 -15.21 -1.62 25.10
N SER A 170 -15.25 -1.87 23.79
CA SER A 170 -14.10 -1.79 22.89
C SER A 170 -14.48 -1.07 21.61
N PHE A 171 -13.57 -0.27 21.10
CA PHE A 171 -13.70 0.48 19.87
C PHE A 171 -12.34 0.59 19.20
N ILE A 172 -12.32 0.37 17.89
CA ILE A 172 -11.16 0.64 17.06
C ILE A 172 -11.62 1.14 15.70
N GLU A 173 -10.97 2.18 15.19
CA GLU A 173 -11.22 2.72 13.86
C GLU A 173 -9.92 2.98 13.11
N LYS A 174 -10.04 3.05 11.79
CA LYS A 174 -8.97 3.49 10.89
C LYS A 174 -9.27 4.86 10.34
N LYS A 175 -8.27 5.74 10.34
CA LYS A 175 -8.39 7.11 9.86
C LYS A 175 -7.55 7.40 8.63
N ASN A 176 -6.33 6.85 8.58
CA ASN A 176 -5.41 7.08 7.48
C ASN A 176 -4.77 5.77 7.01
N VAL A 177 -4.55 5.69 5.70
CA VAL A 177 -3.69 4.70 5.08
C VAL A 177 -2.82 5.40 4.06
N GLU A 178 -1.51 5.19 4.15
CA GLU A 178 -0.54 5.63 3.15
C GLU A 178 0.21 4.41 2.62
N LEU A 179 0.20 4.24 1.30
CA LEU A 179 1.07 3.30 0.60
C LEU A 179 2.07 4.09 -0.23
N THR A 180 3.35 4.09 0.17
CA THR A 180 4.45 4.68 -0.58
C THR A 180 5.08 3.64 -1.51
N ILE A 181 5.22 3.98 -2.79
CA ILE A 181 5.83 3.13 -3.81
C ILE A 181 7.28 3.56 -4.05
N GLY A 182 8.21 2.64 -3.82
CA GLY A 182 9.62 2.81 -4.22
C GLY A 182 9.79 2.58 -5.71
N VAL A 183 10.51 3.51 -6.34
CA VAL A 183 10.82 3.47 -7.76
C VAL A 183 12.29 3.78 -8.01
N SER A 184 12.84 3.13 -9.02
CA SER A 184 14.20 3.35 -9.51
C SER A 184 14.18 3.69 -11.00
N ALA A 185 15.10 4.54 -11.43
CA ALA A 185 15.26 4.83 -12.84
C ALA A 185 15.89 3.62 -13.56
N VAL A 186 15.30 3.24 -14.70
CA VAL A 186 15.82 2.23 -15.62
C VAL A 186 16.51 2.97 -16.76
N PRO A 187 17.85 2.88 -16.89
CA PRO A 187 18.54 3.58 -17.95
C PRO A 187 18.08 3.08 -19.32
N GLU A 188 17.77 4.01 -20.21
CA GLU A 188 17.36 3.66 -21.56
C GLU A 188 18.51 2.96 -22.31
N PRO A 189 18.21 1.99 -23.20
CA PRO A 189 19.22 1.32 -24.03
C PRO A 189 20.14 2.30 -24.77
N GLU A 190 19.60 3.45 -25.15
CA GLU A 190 20.31 4.52 -25.84
C GLU A 190 21.36 5.21 -24.97
N THR A 191 21.13 5.30 -23.65
CA THR A 191 22.12 5.81 -22.70
C THR A 191 23.33 4.87 -22.65
N TYR A 192 23.10 3.55 -22.68
CA TYR A 192 24.18 2.57 -22.79
C TYR A 192 24.90 2.65 -24.14
N ALA A 193 24.15 2.83 -25.23
CA ALA A 193 24.73 2.98 -26.57
C ALA A 193 25.60 4.24 -26.69
N LEU A 194 25.16 5.37 -26.13
CA LEU A 194 25.92 6.62 -26.10
C LEU A 194 27.14 6.53 -25.19
N MET A 195 27.03 5.88 -24.04
CA MET A 195 28.17 5.61 -23.17
C MET A 195 29.21 4.75 -23.91
N LEU A 196 28.79 3.67 -24.57
CA LEU A 196 29.66 2.82 -25.37
C LEU A 196 30.27 3.56 -26.55
N ALA A 197 29.49 4.40 -27.24
CA ALA A 197 29.98 5.25 -28.31
C ALA A 197 31.04 6.23 -27.80
N GLY A 198 30.81 6.85 -26.64
CA GLY A 198 31.75 7.74 -25.97
C GLY A 198 33.08 7.03 -25.64
N VAL A 199 33.01 5.86 -25.02
CA VAL A 199 34.20 5.03 -24.74
C VAL A 199 34.91 4.63 -26.03
N GLY A 200 34.16 4.24 -27.07
CA GLY A 200 34.70 3.91 -28.39
C GLY A 200 35.46 5.08 -29.03
N MET A 201 34.91 6.30 -28.95
CA MET A 201 35.57 7.51 -29.45
C MET A 201 36.86 7.83 -28.69
N VAL A 202 36.87 7.69 -27.36
CA VAL A 202 38.08 7.91 -26.54
C VAL A 202 39.16 6.89 -26.88
N GLY A 203 38.80 5.61 -27.00
CA GLY A 203 39.73 4.55 -27.41
C GLY A 203 40.32 4.80 -28.81
N PHE A 204 39.50 5.23 -29.76
CA PHE A 204 39.95 5.60 -31.10
C PHE A 204 40.92 6.80 -31.09
N ALA A 205 40.62 7.84 -30.32
CA ALA A 205 41.48 9.02 -30.19
C ALA A 205 42.83 8.68 -29.55
N ALA A 206 42.84 7.82 -28.52
CA ALA A 206 44.06 7.34 -27.88
C ALA A 206 44.95 6.53 -28.85
N ARG A 207 44.34 5.66 -29.66
CA ARG A 207 45.05 4.89 -30.70
C ARG A 207 45.73 5.80 -31.73
N ARG A 208 45.07 6.89 -32.16
CA ARG A 208 45.66 7.86 -33.09
C ARG A 208 46.88 8.57 -32.50
N ARG A 209 46.86 8.90 -31.21
CA ARG A 209 47.98 9.55 -30.52
C ARG A 209 49.21 8.64 -30.43
N LEU A 210 49.01 7.35 -30.17
CA LEU A 210 50.10 6.37 -30.12
C LEU A 210 50.76 6.15 -31.49
N GLN A 211 50.00 6.25 -32.59
CA GLN A 211 50.53 6.11 -33.94
C GLN A 211 51.30 7.33 -34.44
N SER A 212 51.13 8.51 -33.84
CA SER A 212 51.84 9.75 -34.17
C SER A 212 53.15 9.96 -33.39
N VAL A 213 53.55 9.02 -32.52
CA VAL A 213 54.76 9.10 -31.66
C VAL A 213 55.80 8.00 -32.01
N GLY A 214 55.64 7.31 -33.14
CA GLY A 214 56.64 6.39 -33.70
C GLY A 214 57.12 6.87 -35.07
#